data_AF-A0A2T7B2N6-F1
#
_entry.id   AF-A0A2T7B2N6-F1
#
_cell.length_a   1.000
_cell.length_b   1.000
_cell.length_c   1.000
_cell.angle_alpha   90.00
_cell.angle_beta   90.00
_cell.angle_gamma   90.00
#
_symmetry.space_group_name_H-M   'P 1'
#
loop_
_entity.id
_entity.type
_entity.pdbx_description
1 polymer ?
#
loop_
_entity_poly.entity_id
_entity_poly.type
_entity_poly.pdbx_seq_one_letter_code
_entity_poly.pdbx_strand_id
1 'polypeptide(L)'
;MDDDFLEYDLDWFLSSQEGYLAHFATAGLGPVPERIKASVEDYNFILDYIYLLEPLSEVYVIEGNLPAFSDENQRSCYLRSFVEMSSKGLFSYDYEQGGYKLISKPKTPLKYETLPNEVKGVIYIADGEIDL
;
A
#
# COMPACT_ATOMS: atom_id res chain seq x y z
N MET A 1 -22.30 6.84 -5.81
CA MET A 1 -21.20 6.68 -4.85
C MET A 1 -21.86 6.86 -3.50
N ASP A 2 -22.11 5.76 -2.80
CA ASP A 2 -22.78 5.83 -1.50
C ASP A 2 -21.80 6.41 -0.48
N ASP A 3 -22.30 7.36 0.33
CA ASP A 3 -21.54 8.17 1.29
C ASP A 3 -20.82 7.35 2.39
N ASP A 4 -21.00 6.03 2.43
CA ASP A 4 -20.44 5.10 3.43
C ASP A 4 -19.02 4.58 3.10
N PHE A 5 -18.43 4.92 1.96
CA PHE A 5 -17.07 4.44 1.61
C PHE A 5 -15.97 5.05 2.49
N LEU A 6 -16.24 6.13 3.22
CA LEU A 6 -15.24 6.95 3.93
C LEU A 6 -15.09 6.64 5.44
N GLU A 7 -15.83 5.69 6.00
CA GLU A 7 -15.78 5.41 7.45
C GLU A 7 -14.80 4.29 7.87
N TYR A 8 -14.07 3.68 6.93
CA TYR A 8 -13.18 2.55 7.21
C TYR A 8 -11.71 2.88 6.95
N ASP A 9 -10.83 2.25 7.73
CA ASP A 9 -9.40 2.16 7.41
C ASP A 9 -9.27 1.41 6.08
N LEU A 10 -8.95 2.16 5.02
CA LEU A 10 -8.81 1.64 3.67
C LEU A 10 -7.34 1.50 3.31
N ASP A 11 -7.07 0.43 2.56
CA ASP A 11 -5.80 0.22 1.89
C ASP A 11 -5.96 0.52 0.40
N TRP A 12 -5.03 1.26 -0.19
CA TRP A 12 -5.02 1.50 -1.63
C TRP A 12 -3.62 1.30 -2.23
N PHE A 13 -3.60 1.10 -3.55
CA PHE A 13 -2.39 0.66 -4.26
C PHE A 13 -2.09 1.54 -5.46
N LEU A 14 -0.80 1.69 -5.76
CA LEU A 14 -0.35 2.38 -6.97
C LEU A 14 0.89 1.72 -7.55
N SER A 15 1.11 1.96 -8.84
CA SER A 15 2.40 1.81 -9.50
C SER A 15 3.03 3.19 -9.71
N SER A 16 4.31 3.36 -9.36
CA SER A 16 5.08 4.51 -9.81
C SER A 16 5.35 4.42 -11.31
N GLN A 17 5.82 5.52 -11.90
CA GLN A 17 6.25 5.56 -13.29
C GLN A 17 7.47 4.65 -13.56
N GLU A 18 8.30 4.40 -12.54
CA GLU A 18 9.43 3.46 -12.59
C GLU A 18 8.98 1.99 -12.41
N GLY A 19 7.68 1.75 -12.26
CA GLY A 19 7.08 0.44 -12.17
C GLY A 19 7.25 -0.23 -10.81
N TYR A 20 7.51 0.52 -9.74
CA TYR A 20 7.44 0.00 -8.37
C TYR A 20 6.02 0.07 -7.84
N LEU A 21 5.61 -0.94 -7.07
CA LEU A 21 4.28 -0.97 -6.47
C LEU A 21 4.32 -0.49 -5.03
N ALA A 22 3.30 0.26 -4.64
CA ALA A 22 3.15 0.74 -3.27
C ALA A 22 1.74 0.49 -2.73
N HIS A 23 1.69 0.24 -1.43
CA HIS A 23 0.52 0.07 -0.59
C HIS A 23 0.42 1.25 0.37
N PHE A 24 -0.79 1.75 0.60
CA PHE A 24 -1.06 2.88 1.47
C PHE A 24 -2.23 2.57 2.38
N ALA A 25 -1.94 2.47 3.69
CA ALA A 25 -2.97 2.43 4.71
C ALA A 25 -3.39 3.86 5.06
N THR A 26 -4.69 4.14 5.00
CA THR A 26 -5.22 5.48 5.23
C THR A 26 -5.34 5.85 6.71
N ALA A 27 -5.31 4.88 7.62
CA ALA A 27 -5.62 5.07 9.04
C ALA A 27 -6.98 5.79 9.25
N GLY A 28 -7.92 5.59 8.32
CA GLY A 28 -9.23 6.26 8.26
C GLY A 28 -9.20 7.77 7.97
N LEU A 29 -8.04 8.38 7.72
CA LEU A 29 -7.87 9.82 7.53
C LEU A 29 -7.10 10.20 6.25
N GLY A 30 -6.37 9.25 5.68
CA GLY A 30 -5.48 9.44 4.55
C GLY A 30 -6.24 9.73 3.26
N PRO A 31 -5.77 10.69 2.44
CA PRO A 31 -6.41 10.96 1.17
C PRO A 31 -6.23 9.79 0.22
N VAL A 32 -7.33 9.38 -0.42
CA VAL A 32 -7.34 8.40 -1.50
C VAL A 32 -7.59 9.14 -2.82
N PRO A 33 -6.81 8.89 -3.89
CA PRO A 33 -7.05 9.49 -5.20
C PRO A 33 -8.46 9.22 -5.75
N GLU A 34 -9.10 10.24 -6.32
CA GLU A 34 -10.47 10.13 -6.86
C GLU A 34 -10.63 9.03 -7.91
N ARG A 35 -9.56 8.77 -8.69
CA ARG A 35 -9.55 7.69 -9.69
C ARG A 35 -9.69 6.30 -9.06
N ILE A 36 -9.13 6.08 -7.87
CA ILE A 36 -9.27 4.81 -7.14
C ILE A 36 -10.70 4.69 -6.59
N LYS A 37 -11.25 5.79 -6.09
CA LYS A 37 -12.64 5.81 -5.60
C LYS A 37 -13.64 5.58 -6.74
N ALA A 38 -13.32 5.98 -7.97
CA ALA A 38 -14.24 5.97 -9.11
C ALA A 38 -14.79 4.59 -9.47
N SER A 39 -14.13 3.49 -9.09
CA SER A 39 -14.53 2.13 -9.41
C SER A 39 -14.28 1.17 -8.23
N VAL A 40 -15.36 0.83 -7.52
CA VAL A 40 -15.30 -0.15 -6.41
C VAL A 40 -14.94 -1.55 -6.91
N GLU A 41 -15.33 -1.90 -8.14
CA GLU A 41 -14.98 -3.17 -8.78
C GLU A 41 -13.47 -3.28 -9.01
N ASP A 42 -12.85 -2.26 -9.60
CA ASP A 42 -11.40 -2.24 -9.83
C ASP A 42 -10.62 -2.22 -8.51
N TYR A 43 -11.12 -1.44 -7.54
CA TYR A 43 -10.56 -1.40 -6.18
C TYR A 43 -10.54 -2.80 -5.54
N ASN A 44 -11.68 -3.49 -5.50
CA ASN A 44 -11.78 -4.82 -4.90
C ASN A 44 -10.93 -5.84 -5.66
N PHE A 45 -10.90 -5.77 -7.00
CA PHE A 45 -10.08 -6.67 -7.81
C PHE A 45 -8.59 -6.52 -7.51
N ILE A 46 -8.08 -5.29 -7.39
CA ILE A 46 -6.68 -5.04 -7.03
C ILE A 46 -6.40 -5.48 -5.60
N LEU A 47 -7.29 -5.16 -4.67
CA LEU A 47 -7.18 -5.57 -3.27
C LEU A 47 -7.04 -7.10 -3.18
N ASP A 48 -7.98 -7.85 -3.75
CA ASP A 48 -7.97 -9.31 -3.74
C ASP A 48 -6.70 -9.88 -4.39
N TYR A 49 -6.28 -9.33 -5.53
CA TYR A 49 -5.07 -9.75 -6.22
C TYR A 49 -3.83 -9.60 -5.33
N ILE A 50 -3.63 -8.42 -4.73
CA ILE A 50 -2.45 -8.17 -3.88
C ILE A 50 -2.49 -9.03 -2.62
N TYR A 51 -3.65 -9.21 -1.99
CA TYR A 51 -3.77 -10.04 -0.80
C TYR A 51 -3.43 -11.52 -1.06
N LEU A 52 -3.73 -12.02 -2.26
CA LEU A 52 -3.42 -13.39 -2.69
C LEU A 52 -1.98 -13.60 -3.18
N LEU A 53 -1.16 -12.55 -3.28
CA LEU A 53 0.25 -12.72 -3.64
C LEU A 53 1.00 -13.50 -2.56
N GLU A 54 1.80 -14.47 -3.01
CA GLU A 54 2.75 -15.16 -2.15
C GLU A 54 3.92 -14.23 -1.78
N PRO A 55 4.51 -14.37 -0.58
CA PRO A 55 5.71 -13.64 -0.21
C PRO A 55 6.86 -13.89 -1.19
N LEU A 56 7.48 -12.80 -1.65
CA LEU A 56 8.55 -12.78 -2.64
C LEU A 56 9.88 -12.27 -2.07
N SER A 57 9.82 -11.45 -1.03
CA SER A 57 10.94 -10.61 -0.60
C SER A 57 11.12 -10.61 0.93
N GLU A 58 12.38 -10.53 1.36
CA GLU A 58 12.71 -10.02 2.70
C GLU A 58 12.24 -8.56 2.85
N VAL A 59 12.02 -8.13 4.09
CA VAL A 59 11.46 -6.81 4.40
C VAL A 59 12.42 -6.00 5.27
N TYR A 60 12.55 -4.71 4.94
CA TYR A 60 13.18 -3.71 5.79
C TYR A 60 12.12 -2.81 6.41
N VAL A 61 12.17 -2.65 7.74
CA VAL A 61 11.34 -1.69 8.47
C VAL A 61 12.10 -0.36 8.59
N ILE A 62 11.40 0.75 8.37
CA ILE A 62 11.98 2.09 8.45
C ILE A 62 11.78 2.62 9.88
N GLU A 63 12.67 2.22 10.79
CA GLU A 63 12.57 2.54 12.23
C GLU A 63 12.38 4.04 12.51
N GLY A 64 13.00 4.92 11.71
CA GLY A 64 12.89 6.38 11.87
C GLY A 64 11.50 6.96 11.56
N ASN A 65 10.63 6.21 10.89
CA ASN A 65 9.27 6.63 10.55
C ASN A 65 8.20 5.99 11.45
N LEU A 66 8.59 5.11 12.38
CA LEU A 66 7.63 4.45 13.25
C LEU A 66 7.10 5.38 14.35
N PRO A 67 5.82 5.24 14.74
CA PRO A 67 5.31 5.91 15.92
C PRO A 67 5.95 5.31 17.19
N ALA A 68 5.77 6.01 18.32
CA ALA A 68 6.16 5.49 19.61
C ALA A 68 5.22 4.36 20.05
N PHE A 69 5.79 3.23 20.48
CA PHE A 69 5.04 2.10 21.03
C PHE A 69 5.27 1.98 22.53
N SER A 70 4.26 1.49 23.24
CA SER A 70 4.34 1.22 24.68
C SER A 70 5.11 -0.07 24.98
N ASP A 71 5.06 -1.04 24.06
CA ASP A 71 5.77 -2.33 24.14
C ASP A 71 5.94 -2.99 22.76
N GLU A 72 6.70 -4.09 22.74
CA GLU A 72 6.98 -4.86 21.52
C GLU A 72 5.74 -5.57 20.93
N ASN A 73 4.70 -5.85 21.72
CA ASN A 73 3.48 -6.45 21.20
C ASN A 73 2.71 -5.43 20.37
N GLN A 74 2.59 -4.19 20.86
CA GLN A 74 1.97 -3.10 20.11
C GLN A 74 2.74 -2.83 18.81
N ARG A 75 4.08 -2.78 18.89
CA ARG A 75 4.94 -2.64 17.71
C ARG A 75 4.72 -3.77 16.70
N SER A 76 4.72 -5.02 17.16
CA SER A 76 4.53 -6.19 16.29
C SER A 76 3.14 -6.23 15.66
N CYS A 77 2.10 -5.86 16.42
CA CYS A 77 0.73 -5.76 15.92
C CYS A 77 0.60 -4.69 14.85
N TYR A 78 1.17 -3.50 15.07
CA TYR A 78 1.19 -2.41 14.10
C TYR A 78 1.92 -2.82 12.82
N LEU A 79 3.13 -3.37 12.93
CA LEU A 79 3.96 -3.71 11.78
C LEU A 79 3.43 -4.87 10.92
N ARG A 80 2.48 -5.67 11.43
CA ARG A 80 2.06 -6.93 10.80
C ARG A 80 1.57 -6.73 9.36
N SER A 81 0.64 -5.80 9.12
CA SER A 81 0.10 -5.54 7.78
C SER A 81 1.16 -4.93 6.85
N PHE A 82 1.96 -3.99 7.36
CA PHE A 82 3.01 -3.36 6.56
C PHE A 82 4.09 -4.37 6.13
N VAL A 83 4.52 -5.25 7.04
CA VAL A 83 5.48 -6.31 6.72
C VAL A 83 4.88 -7.33 5.76
N GLU A 84 3.60 -7.67 5.90
CA GLU A 84 2.91 -8.55 4.97
C GLU A 84 2.96 -7.99 3.54
N MET A 85 2.55 -6.73 3.34
CA MET A 85 2.55 -6.09 2.01
C MET A 85 3.96 -5.96 1.43
N SER A 86 4.94 -5.56 2.25
CA SER A 86 6.34 -5.51 1.82
C SER A 86 6.93 -6.86 1.49
N SER A 87 6.50 -7.93 2.16
CA SER A 87 6.96 -9.28 1.84
C SER A 87 6.53 -9.71 0.43
N LYS A 88 5.40 -9.20 -0.04
CA LYS A 88 4.85 -9.43 -1.39
C LYS A 88 5.50 -8.54 -2.46
N GLY A 89 6.42 -7.65 -2.06
CA GLY A 89 7.19 -6.79 -2.97
C GLY A 89 6.68 -5.35 -3.07
N LEU A 90 5.79 -4.89 -2.19
CA LEU A 90 5.23 -3.53 -2.22
C LEU A 90 5.88 -2.60 -1.21
N PHE A 91 6.14 -1.35 -1.57
CA PHE A 91 6.51 -0.33 -0.59
C PHE A 91 5.28 0.04 0.24
N SER A 92 5.36 -0.06 1.56
CA SER A 92 4.18 0.03 2.43
C SER A 92 4.20 1.29 3.27
N TYR A 93 3.19 2.13 3.08
CA TYR A 93 3.05 3.45 3.69
C TYR A 93 1.87 3.48 4.66
N ASP A 94 2.03 4.27 5.72
CA ASP A 94 0.98 4.60 6.68
C ASP A 94 0.71 6.09 6.65
N TYR A 95 -0.55 6.50 6.82
CA TYR A 95 -0.91 7.91 6.91
C TYR A 95 -0.75 8.41 8.34
N GLU A 96 0.17 9.34 8.54
CA GLU A 96 0.42 9.93 9.85
C GLU A 96 0.76 11.42 9.73
N GLN A 97 0.18 12.24 10.63
CA GLN A 97 0.52 13.67 10.76
C GLN A 97 0.42 14.48 9.45
N GLY A 98 -0.56 14.16 8.59
CA GLY A 98 -0.82 14.93 7.37
C GLY A 98 -0.13 14.42 6.11
N GLY A 99 0.54 13.26 6.17
CA GLY A 99 1.15 12.65 5.00
C GLY A 99 1.39 11.16 5.14
N TYR A 100 1.60 10.49 4.00
CA TYR A 100 2.00 9.10 3.97
C TYR A 100 3.49 8.96 4.27
N LYS A 101 3.85 8.09 5.21
CA LYS A 101 5.23 7.78 5.59
C LYS A 101 5.54 6.32 5.27
N LEU A 102 6.71 6.08 4.68
CA LEU A 102 7.17 4.72 4.39
C LEU A 102 7.46 3.99 5.70
N ILE A 103 6.74 2.91 5.97
CA ILE A 103 6.89 2.09 7.20
C ILE A 103 7.78 0.87 6.94
N SER A 104 7.59 0.22 5.80
CA SER A 104 8.40 -0.91 5.39
C SER A 104 8.59 -0.95 3.89
N LYS A 105 9.67 -1.60 3.45
CA LYS A 105 9.95 -1.79 2.03
C LYS A 105 10.51 -3.19 1.73
N PRO A 106 10.26 -3.70 0.52
CA PRO A 106 10.87 -4.94 0.07
C PRO A 106 12.36 -4.74 -0.21
N LYS A 107 13.13 -5.81 0.01
CA LYS A 107 14.49 -5.94 -0.53
C LYS A 107 14.48 -6.19 -2.04
N THR A 108 13.48 -6.92 -2.53
CA THR A 108 13.25 -7.23 -3.95
C THR A 108 11.85 -6.75 -4.33
N PRO A 109 11.72 -5.55 -4.93
CA PRO A 109 10.42 -5.00 -5.30
C PRO A 109 9.70 -5.82 -6.38
N LEU A 110 8.38 -5.97 -6.25
CA LEU A 110 7.51 -6.45 -7.33
C LEU A 110 7.40 -5.34 -8.38
N LYS A 111 7.56 -5.71 -9.65
CA LYS A 111 7.57 -4.76 -10.76
C LYS A 111 6.27 -4.79 -11.54
N TYR A 112 5.78 -3.62 -11.90
CA TYR A 112 4.61 -3.45 -12.76
C TYR A 112 4.67 -4.31 -14.02
N GLU A 113 5.84 -4.41 -14.66
CA GLU A 113 6.03 -5.20 -15.88
C GLU A 113 5.74 -6.71 -15.68
N THR A 114 5.88 -7.21 -14.46
CA THR A 114 5.61 -8.63 -14.12
C THR A 114 4.15 -8.90 -13.79
N LEU A 115 3.32 -7.86 -13.64
CA LEU A 115 1.90 -8.02 -13.35
C LEU A 115 1.14 -8.62 -14.55
N PRO A 116 0.07 -9.41 -14.30
CA PRO A 116 -0.87 -9.83 -15.32
C PRO A 116 -1.49 -8.63 -16.06
N ASN A 117 -1.90 -8.83 -17.31
CA ASN A 117 -2.46 -7.75 -18.13
C ASN A 117 -3.76 -7.19 -17.56
N GLU A 118 -4.55 -8.05 -16.91
CA GLU A 118 -5.78 -7.71 -16.22
C GLU A 118 -5.52 -6.71 -15.08
N VAL A 119 -4.47 -6.95 -14.29
CA VAL A 119 -4.04 -6.06 -13.20
C VAL A 119 -3.49 -4.76 -13.74
N LYS A 120 -2.66 -4.82 -14.79
CA LYS A 120 -2.13 -3.62 -15.48
C LYS A 120 -3.23 -2.71 -16.05
N GLY A 121 -4.36 -3.30 -16.44
CA GLY A 121 -5.49 -2.55 -17.00
C GLY A 121 -6.21 -1.66 -15.99
N VAL A 122 -6.09 -1.96 -14.70
CA VAL A 122 -6.90 -1.32 -13.65
C VAL A 122 -6.08 -0.66 -12.53
N ILE A 123 -4.85 -1.14 -12.27
CA ILE A 123 -4.00 -0.53 -11.23
C ILE A 123 -3.69 0.94 -11.55
N TYR A 124 -3.79 1.80 -10.54
CA TYR A 124 -3.48 3.22 -10.71
C TYR A 124 -1.98 3.43 -10.95
N ILE A 125 -1.63 4.20 -11.98
CA ILE A 125 -0.26 4.61 -12.27
C ILE A 125 -0.15 6.10 -11.93
N ALA A 126 0.86 6.45 -11.15
CA ALA A 126 1.07 7.82 -10.71
C ALA A 126 1.27 8.78 -11.90
N ASP A 127 0.52 9.89 -11.90
CA ASP A 127 0.58 10.92 -12.94
C ASP A 127 1.82 11.85 -12.80
N GLY A 128 2.68 11.62 -11.79
CA GLY A 128 3.93 12.37 -11.53
C GLY A 128 5.01 11.52 -10.84
N GLU A 129 6.18 12.11 -10.59
CA GLU A 129 7.26 11.46 -9.84
C GLU A 129 6.83 11.26 -8.37
N ILE A 130 6.81 10.00 -7.95
CA ILE A 130 6.72 9.61 -6.55
C ILE A 130 8.03 8.88 -6.27
N ASP A 131 8.87 9.46 -5.41
CA ASP A 131 10.08 8.79 -4.91
C ASP A 131 9.63 7.58 -4.06
N LEU A 132 9.70 6.38 -4.65
CA LEU A 132 9.44 5.09 -3.98
C LEU A 132 10.74 4.37 -3.63
#